data_AF-A0A529LPW4-F1
#
_entry.id   AF-A0A529LPW4-F1
#
_cell.length_a   1.000
_cell.length_b   1.000
_cell.length_c   1.000
_cell.angle_alpha   90.00
_cell.angle_beta   90.00
_cell.angle_gamma   90.00
#
_symmetry.space_group_name_H-M   'P 1'
#
loop_
_entity.id
_entity.type
_entity.pdbx_description
1 polymer ?
#
loop_
_entity_poly.entity_id
_entity_poly.type
_entity_poly.pdbx_seq_one_letter_code
_entity_poly.pdbx_strand_id
1 'polypeptide(L)'
;ISVSGRTSGPALSLDGGKISIGAGAVPGGHADVWLVHYAKGVVEVPVSRGENTGRTLPHANVVHALEKLGGWTGAATTYPLPAASGGLSTAVLVQSPGGGPILAAATN
;
A
#
# COMPACT_ATOMS: atom_id res chain seq x y z
N ILE A 1 -21.41 -2.21 -5.43
CA ILE A 1 -21.49 -2.78 -4.06
C ILE A 1 -20.07 -2.76 -3.51
N SER A 2 -19.70 -1.74 -2.73
CA SER A 2 -18.36 -1.66 -2.15
C SER A 2 -18.42 -2.31 -0.77
N VAL A 3 -17.98 -3.56 -0.68
CA VAL A 3 -17.72 -4.17 0.61
C VAL A 3 -16.40 -3.58 1.10
N SER A 4 -16.47 -2.61 2.01
CA SER A 4 -15.34 -2.27 2.87
C SER A 4 -15.08 -3.48 3.75
N GLY A 5 -14.38 -4.47 3.20
CA GLY A 5 -13.89 -5.62 3.94
C GLY A 5 -12.95 -5.07 4.99
N ARG A 6 -13.45 -4.91 6.22
CA ARG A 6 -12.64 -4.58 7.37
C ARG A 6 -11.72 -5.79 7.52
N THR A 7 -10.47 -5.66 7.10
CA THR A 7 -9.51 -6.74 7.28
C THR A 7 -9.44 -7.03 8.78
N SER A 8 -9.48 -8.30 9.18
CA SER A 8 -9.41 -8.68 10.61
C SER A 8 -7.99 -8.54 11.18
N GLY A 9 -7.08 -7.89 10.45
CA GLY A 9 -5.70 -7.70 10.84
C GLY A 9 -5.51 -6.54 11.82
N PRO A 10 -4.25 -6.15 12.07
CA PRO A 10 -3.93 -5.17 13.09
C PRO A 10 -4.54 -3.80 12.75
N ALA A 11 -4.81 -3.00 13.78
CA ALA A 11 -5.05 -1.57 13.59
C ALA A 11 -3.83 -0.94 12.91
N LEU A 12 -4.06 -0.09 11.91
CA LEU A 12 -3.02 0.57 11.14
C LEU A 12 -3.36 2.05 10.97
N SER A 13 -2.44 2.94 11.33
CA SER A 13 -2.63 4.40 11.19
C SER A 13 -1.36 5.10 10.70
N LEU A 14 -1.56 6.15 9.90
CA LEU A 14 -0.52 7.03 9.37
C LEU A 14 -0.76 8.42 9.97
N ASP A 15 0.10 8.86 10.87
CA ASP A 15 -0.02 10.17 11.52
C ASP A 15 1.33 10.69 11.98
N GLY A 16 1.52 12.01 11.99
CA GLY A 16 2.71 12.66 12.56
C GLY A 16 4.04 12.16 12.01
N GLY A 17 4.08 11.76 10.72
CA GLY A 17 5.29 11.19 10.10
C GLY A 17 5.63 9.77 10.57
N LYS A 18 4.65 9.03 11.09
CA LYS A 18 4.81 7.67 11.60
C LYS A 18 3.73 6.74 11.08
N ILE A 19 4.11 5.48 10.96
CA ILE A 19 3.23 4.35 10.70
C ILE A 19 3.11 3.59 12.01
N SER A 20 1.90 3.45 12.54
CA SER A 20 1.64 2.67 13.75
C SER A 20 0.85 1.43 13.40
N ILE A 21 1.39 0.27 13.75
CA ILE A 21 0.77 -1.05 13.57
C ILE A 21 0.47 -1.60 14.97
N GLY A 22 -0.80 -1.88 15.24
CA GLY A 22 -1.25 -2.48 16.49
C GLY A 22 -0.80 -3.94 16.62
N ALA A 23 -0.91 -4.49 17.82
CA ALA A 23 -0.75 -5.92 18.02
C ALA A 23 -1.90 -6.71 17.36
N GLY A 24 -1.64 -7.93 16.93
CA GLY A 24 -2.64 -8.77 16.26
C GLY A 24 -2.13 -10.13 15.83
N ALA A 25 -3.04 -10.95 15.30
CA ALA A 25 -2.69 -12.24 14.75
C ALA A 25 -1.95 -12.09 13.42
N VAL A 26 -0.89 -12.88 13.24
CA VAL A 26 -0.13 -12.95 11.99
C VAL A 26 -0.15 -14.39 11.44
N PRO A 27 -1.02 -14.69 10.46
CA PRO A 27 -1.02 -15.98 9.80
C PRO A 27 0.35 -16.27 9.17
N GLY A 28 0.95 -17.41 9.50
CA GLY A 28 2.30 -17.77 9.04
C GLY A 28 3.46 -17.14 9.83
N GLY A 29 3.17 -16.49 10.97
CA GLY A 29 4.18 -16.04 11.94
C GLY A 29 4.88 -14.72 11.60
N HIS A 30 4.76 -14.22 10.37
CA HIS A 30 5.29 -12.92 9.96
C HIS A 30 4.52 -12.33 8.77
N ALA A 31 4.59 -11.01 8.62
CA ALA A 31 4.07 -10.25 7.50
C ALA A 31 5.11 -9.19 7.09
N ASP A 32 5.07 -8.78 5.82
CA ASP A 32 5.87 -7.70 5.27
C ASP A 32 5.09 -6.38 5.36
N VAL A 33 5.80 -5.31 5.73
CA VAL A 33 5.28 -3.95 5.75
C VAL A 33 5.80 -3.21 4.52
N TRP A 34 4.89 -2.84 3.64
CA TRP A 34 5.18 -2.15 2.39
C TRP A 34 4.75 -0.68 2.44
N LEU A 35 5.63 0.20 1.99
CA LEU A 35 5.33 1.59 1.65
C LEU A 35 5.06 1.69 0.15
N VAL A 36 3.94 2.30 -0.21
CA VAL A 36 3.51 2.51 -1.59
C VAL A 36 3.37 3.99 -1.84
N HIS A 37 4.06 4.51 -2.85
CA HIS A 37 3.80 5.85 -3.39
C HIS A 37 3.09 5.74 -4.73
N TYR A 38 1.97 6.44 -4.87
CA TYR A 38 1.11 6.32 -6.04
C TYR A 38 0.48 7.66 -6.45
N ALA A 39 0.19 7.80 -7.75
CA ALA A 39 -0.54 8.94 -8.29
C ALA A 39 -2.04 8.74 -8.04
N LYS A 40 -2.60 9.45 -7.07
CA LYS A 40 -4.01 9.32 -6.68
C LYS A 40 -4.94 9.83 -7.79
N GLY A 41 -6.00 9.07 -8.06
CA GLY A 41 -6.96 9.38 -9.11
C GLY A 41 -6.57 8.76 -10.46
N VAL A 42 -7.14 9.29 -11.55
CA VAL A 42 -6.94 8.77 -12.91
C VAL A 42 -5.83 9.54 -13.60
N VAL A 43 -4.91 8.81 -14.21
CA VAL A 43 -3.85 9.31 -15.09
C VAL A 43 -4.08 8.76 -16.49
N GLU A 44 -4.10 9.65 -17.47
CA GLU A 44 -4.22 9.31 -18.88
C GLU A 44 -2.85 8.88 -19.44
N VAL A 45 -2.70 7.61 -19.82
CA VAL A 45 -1.42 7.06 -20.31
C VAL A 45 -1.49 6.83 -21.82
N PRO A 46 -0.70 7.56 -22.62
CA PRO A 46 -0.64 7.32 -24.06
C PRO A 46 0.12 6.03 -24.37
N VAL A 47 -0.44 5.20 -25.24
CA VAL A 47 0.17 3.92 -25.65
C VAL A 47 0.88 4.08 -27.00
N SER A 48 2.22 3.97 -26.96
CA SER A 48 3.08 4.21 -28.12
C SER A 48 3.32 3.00 -29.03
N ARG A 49 3.04 1.77 -28.56
CA ARG A 49 3.26 0.53 -29.32
C ARG A 49 2.34 -0.61 -28.85
N GLY A 50 2.10 -1.57 -29.73
CA GLY A 50 1.35 -2.80 -29.48
C GLY A 50 -0.07 -2.74 -30.01
N GLU A 51 -0.91 -3.69 -29.61
CA GLU A 51 -2.31 -3.78 -30.07
C GLU A 51 -3.15 -2.54 -29.68
N ASN A 52 -2.77 -1.86 -28.60
CA ASN A 52 -3.45 -0.65 -28.13
C ASN A 52 -2.82 0.66 -28.65
N THR A 53 -1.93 0.61 -29.65
CA THR A 53 -1.25 1.81 -30.19
C THR A 53 -2.25 2.90 -30.61
N GLY A 54 -1.94 4.15 -30.28
CA GLY A 54 -2.76 5.31 -30.65
C GLY A 54 -3.93 5.58 -29.72
N ARG A 55 -4.12 4.73 -28.70
CA ARG A 55 -5.07 4.97 -27.62
C ARG A 55 -4.38 5.63 -26.44
N THR A 56 -5.17 6.40 -25.70
CA THR A 56 -4.84 6.85 -24.35
C THR A 56 -5.74 6.09 -23.38
N LEU A 57 -5.14 5.42 -22.40
CA LEU A 57 -5.85 4.56 -21.47
C LEU A 57 -5.86 5.20 -20.08
N PRO A 58 -7.02 5.25 -19.41
CA PRO A 58 -7.11 5.75 -18.04
C PRO A 58 -6.58 4.70 -17.08
N HIS A 59 -5.58 5.08 -16.26
CA HIS A 59 -5.07 4.26 -15.17
C HIS A 59 -5.35 4.94 -13.83
N ALA A 60 -5.98 4.21 -12.91
CA ALA A 60 -6.25 4.74 -11.58
C ALA A 60 -5.16 4.32 -10.58
N ASN A 61 -4.76 5.24 -9.69
CA ASN A 61 -3.88 4.97 -8.56
C ASN A 61 -2.56 4.31 -8.96
N VAL A 62 -1.93 4.82 -10.03
CA VAL A 62 -0.70 4.26 -10.59
C VAL A 62 0.39 4.25 -9.52
N VAL A 63 0.98 3.09 -9.25
CA VAL A 63 2.08 2.95 -8.29
C VAL A 63 3.40 3.38 -8.94
N HIS A 64 4.14 4.25 -8.27
CA HIS A 64 5.45 4.75 -8.70
C HIS A 64 6.60 4.16 -7.88
N ALA A 65 6.35 3.80 -6.62
CA ALA A 65 7.35 3.16 -5.77
C ALA A 65 6.69 2.15 -4.84
N LEU A 66 7.39 1.04 -4.60
CA LEU A 66 7.04 0.00 -3.65
C LEU A 66 8.31 -0.35 -2.87
N GLU A 67 8.32 -0.06 -1.58
CA GLU A 67 9.47 -0.25 -0.69
C GLU A 67 9.10 -1.12 0.51
N LYS A 68 9.96 -2.08 0.87
CA LYS A 68 9.77 -2.89 2.07
C LYS A 68 10.40 -2.17 3.27
N LEU A 69 9.57 -1.76 4.22
CA LEU A 69 10.02 -1.10 5.46
C LEU A 69 10.55 -2.09 6.49
N GLY A 70 10.03 -3.32 6.47
CA GLY A 70 10.43 -4.36 7.42
C GLY A 70 9.39 -5.47 7.56
N GLY A 71 9.54 -6.25 8.62
CA GLY A 71 8.62 -7.33 8.97
C GLY A 71 7.84 -7.05 10.25
N TRP A 72 6.62 -7.56 10.33
CA TRP A 72 5.74 -7.50 11.48
C TRP A 72 5.39 -8.92 11.95
N THR A 73 5.55 -9.20 13.24
CA THR A 73 5.41 -10.54 13.84
C THR A 73 4.22 -10.65 14.81
N GLY A 74 3.31 -9.68 14.77
CA GLY A 74 2.12 -9.65 15.64
C GLY A 74 2.22 -8.71 16.84
N ALA A 75 3.42 -8.26 17.21
CA ALA A 75 3.62 -7.25 18.25
C ALA A 75 3.34 -5.83 17.71
N ALA A 76 2.91 -4.90 18.56
CA ALA A 76 2.74 -3.52 18.14
C ALA A 76 4.09 -2.90 17.72
N THR A 77 4.14 -2.27 16.55
CA THR A 77 5.38 -1.77 15.94
C THR A 77 5.15 -0.39 15.31
N THR A 78 6.19 0.44 15.29
CA THR A 78 6.19 1.74 14.64
C THR A 78 7.31 1.84 13.61
N TYR A 79 7.01 2.42 12.46
CA TYR A 79 7.99 2.79 11.44
C TYR A 79 7.94 4.30 11.16
N PRO A 80 9.03 4.92 10.68
CA PRO A 80 8.97 6.22 10.04
C PRO A 80 8.00 6.16 8.84
N LEU A 81 7.30 7.27 8.56
CA LEU A 81 6.54 7.47 7.33
C LEU A 81 7.31 8.44 6.44
N PRO A 82 8.11 7.95 5.47
CA PRO A 82 8.76 8.81 4.49
C PRO A 82 7.71 9.61 3.73
N ALA A 83 7.98 10.91 3.54
CA ALA A 83 7.10 11.76 2.75
C ALA A 83 7.18 11.37 1.27
N ALA A 84 6.02 11.27 0.62
CA ALA A 84 5.95 11.13 -0.82
C ALA A 84 6.38 12.43 -1.51
N SER A 85 7.21 12.34 -2.54
CA SER A 85 7.61 13.48 -3.36
C SER A 85 6.72 13.63 -4.60
N GLY A 86 6.69 14.83 -5.20
CA GLY A 86 6.07 15.02 -6.52
C GLY A 86 4.55 14.90 -6.56
N GLY A 87 3.87 15.19 -5.44
CA GLY A 87 2.40 15.14 -5.36
C GLY A 87 1.80 13.74 -5.27
N LEU A 88 2.64 12.71 -5.09
CA LEU A 88 2.18 11.33 -4.88
C LEU A 88 1.49 11.19 -3.52
N SER A 89 0.53 10.28 -3.45
CA SER A 89 -0.11 9.83 -2.21
C SER A 89 0.58 8.58 -1.66
N THR A 90 0.34 8.29 -0.38
CA THR A 90 0.98 7.16 0.31
C THR A 90 -0.06 6.14 0.74
N ALA A 91 0.25 4.86 0.52
CA ALA A 91 -0.43 3.74 1.15
C ALA A 91 0.59 2.88 1.90
N VAL A 92 0.14 2.26 2.98
CA VAL A 92 0.93 1.24 3.70
C VAL A 92 0.14 -0.05 3.70
N LEU A 93 0.82 -1.15 3.39
CA LEU A 93 0.26 -2.49 3.39
C LEU A 93 0.98 -3.35 4.42
N VAL A 94 0.22 -4.07 5.25
CA VAL A 94 0.73 -5.19 6.05
C VAL A 94 0.28 -6.45 5.34
N GLN A 95 1.20 -7.20 4.75
CA GLN A 95 0.89 -8.29 3.83
C GLN A 95 1.61 -9.57 4.22
N SER A 96 0.91 -10.71 4.17
CA SER A 96 1.59 -11.99 4.30
C SER A 96 2.68 -12.15 3.21
N PRO A 97 3.79 -12.83 3.51
CA PRO A 97 4.93 -12.96 2.60
C PRO A 97 4.56 -13.60 1.27
N GLY A 98 5.41 -13.40 0.25
CA GLY A 98 5.25 -14.02 -1.07
C GLY A 98 4.05 -13.51 -1.86
N GLY A 99 3.60 -12.28 -1.59
CA GLY A 99 2.41 -11.71 -2.23
C GLY A 99 1.10 -12.27 -1.68
N GLY A 100 1.11 -12.76 -0.44
CA GLY A 100 -0.07 -13.32 0.23
C GLY A 100 -1.14 -12.27 0.59
N PRO A 101 -2.14 -12.64 1.40
CA PRO A 101 -3.23 -11.75 1.79
C PRO A 101 -2.75 -10.45 2.44
N ILE A 102 -3.44 -9.34 2.14
CA ILE A 102 -3.26 -8.07 2.85
C ILE A 102 -4.04 -8.14 4.16
N LEU A 103 -3.32 -8.07 5.28
CA LEU A 103 -3.87 -8.12 6.64
C LEU A 103 -4.39 -6.76 7.10
N ALA A 104 -3.75 -5.67 6.67
CA ALA A 104 -4.21 -4.31 6.93
C ALA A 104 -3.69 -3.36 5.84
N ALA A 105 -4.45 -2.31 5.58
CA ALA A 105 -4.05 -1.23 4.68
C ALA A 105 -4.57 0.12 5.19
N ALA A 106 -3.79 1.17 4.98
CA ALA A 106 -4.17 2.54 5.28
C ALA A 106 -3.53 3.50 4.27
N THR A 107 -4.18 4.62 4.02
CA THR A 107 -3.70 5.70 3.16
C THR A 107 -3.79 7.03 3.90
N ASN A 108 -3.10 8.06 3.37
CA ASN A 108 -3.31 9.45 3.79
C ASN A 108 -4.35 10.20 2.91
#